data_AF-A0A8H7CR25-F1
#
_entry.id   AF-A0A8H7CR25-F1
#
_cell.length_a   1.000
_cell.length_b   1.000
_cell.length_c   1.000
_cell.angle_alpha   90.00
_cell.angle_beta   90.00
_cell.angle_gamma   90.00
#
_symmetry.space_group_name_H-M   'P 1'
#
loop_
_entity.id
_entity.type
_entity.pdbx_description
1 polymer ?
#
loop_
_entity_poly.entity_id
_entity_poly.type
_entity_poly.pdbx_seq_one_letter_code
_entity_poly.pdbx_strand_id
1 'polypeptide(L)'
;MAALYFKSRRRSSAFTGLSSAFIPRSFEICEVSLNLLINPPSKGCPVVELHDSAVDVKHLLNVLYNPLLFSEKTVPLSFVAAIVRMGRKYEFKELLAAALQRLTDENPTTLDEYEKLTNENGISYTSTRITHYRNMSFDVITLTRENGLLTVLPCAYLRAILYTNLVNFFLCPIFYH
;
A
#
# COMPACT_ATOMS: atom_id res chain seq x y z
N MET A 1 9.63 -11.50 -26.59
CA MET A 1 9.27 -10.48 -25.56
C MET A 1 7.77 -10.32 -25.59
N ALA A 2 7.05 -10.78 -24.56
CA ALA A 2 5.62 -10.56 -24.43
C ALA A 2 5.38 -9.19 -23.78
N ALA A 3 4.57 -8.35 -24.42
CA ALA A 3 4.14 -7.07 -23.85
C ALA A 3 2.78 -7.30 -23.16
N LEU A 4 2.72 -7.17 -21.84
CA LEU A 4 1.47 -7.19 -21.09
C LEU A 4 0.87 -5.77 -21.07
N TYR A 5 -0.35 -5.63 -21.58
CA TYR A 5 -1.03 -4.34 -21.71
C TYR A 5 -2.26 -4.28 -20.78
N PHE A 6 -2.47 -3.13 -20.12
CA PHE A 6 -3.52 -2.92 -19.11
C PHE A 6 -4.52 -1.82 -19.51
N LYS A 7 -5.82 -2.11 -19.45
CA LYS A 7 -6.90 -1.13 -19.62
C LYS A 7 -7.78 -1.11 -18.37
N SER A 8 -7.67 -0.07 -17.55
CA SER A 8 -8.50 0.12 -16.34
C SER A 8 -9.71 1.00 -16.66
N ARG A 9 -10.93 0.50 -16.40
CA ARG A 9 -12.19 1.22 -16.65
C ARG A 9 -12.69 1.83 -15.33
N ARG A 10 -12.62 3.16 -15.16
CA ARG A 10 -13.31 3.85 -14.05
C ARG A 10 -14.82 3.90 -14.30
N ARG A 11 -15.62 3.55 -13.29
CA ARG A 11 -17.05 3.90 -13.23
C ARG A 11 -17.18 5.42 -13.12
N SER A 12 -17.93 6.00 -14.06
CA SER A 12 -18.25 7.43 -14.11
C SER A 12 -19.30 7.77 -13.05
N SER A 13 -18.94 8.60 -12.07
CA SER A 13 -19.90 9.46 -11.37
C SER A 13 -19.70 10.87 -11.91
N ALA A 14 -20.74 11.38 -12.57
CA ALA A 14 -20.77 12.73 -13.13
C ALA A 14 -20.51 13.77 -12.04
N PHE A 15 -19.56 14.68 -12.27
CA PHE A 15 -19.46 15.95 -11.58
C PHE A 15 -19.18 17.03 -12.63
N THR A 16 -20.23 17.77 -12.97
CA THR A 16 -20.18 18.97 -13.80
C THR A 16 -19.74 20.16 -12.94
N GLY A 17 -18.68 20.86 -13.33
CA GLY A 17 -18.31 22.16 -12.74
C GLY A 17 -16.87 22.54 -13.05
N LEU A 18 -16.68 23.50 -13.97
CA LEU A 18 -15.38 24.09 -14.30
C LEU A 18 -14.83 24.92 -13.12
N SER A 19 -13.54 24.76 -12.81
CA SER A 19 -12.67 25.88 -12.43
C SER A 19 -11.21 25.52 -12.69
N SER A 20 -10.52 26.40 -13.42
CA SER A 20 -9.13 26.31 -13.82
C SER A 20 -8.16 26.35 -12.64
N ALA A 21 -7.02 25.67 -12.81
CA ALA A 21 -5.79 25.74 -12.03
C ALA A 21 -5.69 24.90 -10.74
N PHE A 22 -5.43 23.60 -10.90
CA PHE A 22 -4.40 22.88 -10.12
C PHE A 22 -4.15 21.51 -10.79
N ILE A 23 -3.07 21.36 -11.55
CA ILE A 23 -2.61 20.05 -12.03
C ILE A 23 -1.43 19.63 -11.16
N PRO A 24 -1.62 18.85 -10.08
CA PRO A 24 -0.49 18.18 -9.45
C PRO A 24 -0.08 17.00 -10.33
N ARG A 25 1.19 16.99 -10.76
CA ARG A 25 1.85 15.89 -11.48
C ARG A 25 1.58 14.55 -10.80
N SER A 26 0.59 13.84 -11.28
CA SER A 26 0.31 12.45 -10.98
C SER A 26 -0.56 11.90 -12.10
N PHE A 27 -0.31 10.65 -12.49
CA PHE A 27 -1.04 9.85 -13.51
C PHE A 27 -0.49 9.83 -14.95
N GLU A 28 0.70 9.24 -15.14
CA GLU A 28 1.10 8.56 -16.40
C GLU A 28 0.35 7.23 -16.63
N ILE A 29 -0.98 7.20 -16.45
CA ILE A 29 -1.81 6.02 -16.79
C ILE A 29 -2.81 6.35 -17.91
N CYS A 30 -3.05 7.63 -18.22
CA CYS A 30 -4.02 8.03 -19.26
C CYS A 30 -3.49 7.91 -20.70
N GLU A 31 -2.18 8.05 -20.92
CA GLU A 31 -1.61 8.11 -22.28
C GLU A 31 -1.71 6.76 -23.02
N VAL A 32 -1.80 5.67 -22.27
CA VAL A 32 -1.77 4.31 -22.80
C VAL A 32 -3.09 3.97 -23.51
N SER A 33 -4.25 4.40 -22.97
CA SER A 33 -5.58 4.11 -23.56
C SER A 33 -5.81 4.77 -24.93
N LEU A 34 -5.21 5.94 -25.19
CA LEU A 34 -5.31 6.61 -26.49
C LEU A 34 -4.51 5.87 -27.56
N ASN A 35 -3.35 5.32 -27.20
CA ASN A 35 -2.48 4.58 -28.11
C ASN A 35 -3.07 3.25 -28.61
N LEU A 36 -3.99 2.62 -27.87
CA LEU A 36 -4.71 1.41 -28.36
C LEU A 36 -5.77 1.72 -29.42
N LEU A 37 -6.35 2.92 -29.38
CA LEU A 37 -7.28 3.39 -30.42
C LEU A 37 -6.53 3.84 -31.67
N ILE A 38 -5.31 4.34 -31.49
CA ILE A 38 -4.46 4.85 -32.57
C ILE A 38 -3.62 3.72 -33.22
N ASN A 39 -3.22 2.69 -32.46
CA ASN A 39 -2.47 1.53 -32.94
C ASN A 39 -3.03 0.23 -32.34
N PRO A 40 -3.93 -0.51 -33.03
CA PRO A 40 -4.34 -1.83 -32.57
C PRO A 40 -3.11 -2.75 -32.51
N PRO A 41 -3.01 -3.65 -31.51
CA PRO A 41 -1.90 -4.59 -31.44
C PRO A 41 -1.82 -5.34 -32.76
N SER A 42 -0.66 -5.28 -33.40
CA SER A 42 -0.38 -6.02 -34.63
C SER A 42 -0.76 -7.48 -34.38
N LYS A 43 -1.50 -8.07 -35.34
CA LYS A 43 -2.01 -9.44 -35.29
C LYS A 43 -0.92 -10.39 -34.78
N GLY A 44 -0.99 -10.82 -33.51
CA GLY A 44 0.00 -11.72 -32.92
C GLY A 44 0.29 -11.57 -31.43
N CYS A 45 -0.13 -10.49 -30.76
CA CYS A 45 0.06 -10.38 -29.30
C CYS A 45 -1.24 -10.74 -28.56
N PRO A 46 -1.27 -11.85 -27.79
CA PRO A 46 -2.44 -12.19 -26.99
C PRO A 46 -2.62 -11.16 -25.87
N VAL A 47 -3.78 -10.52 -25.83
CA VAL A 47 -4.15 -9.55 -24.79
C VAL A 47 -5.04 -10.24 -23.78
N VAL A 48 -4.65 -10.16 -22.50
CA VAL A 48 -5.43 -10.68 -21.37
C VAL A 48 -6.06 -9.51 -20.63
N GLU A 49 -7.39 -9.50 -20.54
CA GLU A 49 -8.12 -8.49 -19.76
C GLU A 49 -8.14 -8.90 -18.28
N LEU A 50 -7.73 -7.97 -17.40
CA LEU A 50 -7.77 -8.15 -15.95
C LEU A 50 -8.67 -7.08 -15.34
N HIS A 51 -9.56 -7.50 -14.43
CA HIS A 51 -10.49 -6.60 -13.74
C HIS A 51 -9.91 -5.99 -12.46
N ASP A 52 -8.65 -6.27 -12.14
CA ASP A 52 -7.96 -5.77 -10.96
C ASP A 52 -7.52 -4.31 -11.09
N SER A 53 -7.18 -3.72 -9.96
CA SER A 53 -6.52 -2.41 -9.91
C SER A 53 -5.22 -2.45 -10.71
N ALA A 54 -5.05 -1.53 -11.67
CA ALA A 54 -3.81 -1.41 -12.43
C ALA A 54 -2.59 -1.17 -11.52
N VAL A 55 -2.79 -0.50 -10.38
CA VAL A 55 -1.73 -0.28 -9.38
C VAL A 55 -1.33 -1.60 -8.72
N ASP A 56 -2.30 -2.42 -8.35
CA ASP A 56 -2.03 -3.70 -7.70
C ASP A 56 -1.32 -4.67 -8.65
N VAL A 57 -1.77 -4.73 -9.91
CA VAL A 57 -1.10 -5.58 -10.91
C VAL A 57 0.32 -5.08 -11.19
N LYS A 58 0.53 -3.76 -11.28
CA LYS A 58 1.88 -3.20 -11.42
C LYS A 58 2.79 -3.62 -10.26
N HIS A 59 2.29 -3.59 -9.01
CA HIS A 59 3.06 -4.04 -7.86
C HIS A 59 3.37 -5.54 -7.90
N LEU A 60 2.39 -6.37 -8.26
CA LEU A 60 2.59 -7.81 -8.44
C LEU A 60 3.65 -8.10 -9.51
N LEU A 61 3.54 -7.48 -10.68
CA LEU A 61 4.53 -7.67 -11.76
C LEU A 61 5.91 -7.20 -11.32
N ASN A 62 6.01 -6.06 -10.65
CA ASN A 62 7.29 -5.57 -10.14
C ASN A 62 7.98 -6.58 -9.23
N VAL A 63 7.26 -7.24 -8.31
CA VAL A 63 7.88 -8.24 -7.42
C VAL A 63 8.24 -9.53 -8.16
N LEU A 64 7.43 -9.96 -9.13
CA LEU A 64 7.70 -11.17 -9.92
C LEU A 64 8.95 -11.01 -10.80
N TYR A 65 9.14 -9.84 -11.40
CA TYR A 65 10.31 -9.55 -12.23
C TYR A 65 11.52 -9.04 -11.45
N ASN A 66 11.32 -8.57 -10.22
CA ASN A 66 12.40 -8.14 -9.34
C ASN A 66 12.14 -8.59 -7.89
N PRO A 67 12.47 -9.86 -7.56
CA PRO A 67 12.24 -10.42 -6.23
C PRO A 67 12.97 -9.67 -5.11
N LEU A 68 14.08 -9.00 -5.42
CA LEU A 68 14.88 -8.22 -4.46
C LEU A 68 14.10 -7.05 -3.86
N LEU A 69 13.02 -6.59 -4.51
CA LEU A 69 12.13 -5.58 -3.96
C LEU A 69 11.49 -6.01 -2.63
N PHE A 70 11.29 -7.32 -2.44
CA PHE A 70 10.63 -7.85 -1.24
C PHE A 70 11.60 -8.11 -0.08
N SER A 71 12.82 -8.55 -0.41
CA SER A 71 13.84 -8.90 0.58
C SER A 71 14.57 -7.67 1.13
N GLU A 72 15.04 -6.77 0.27
CA GLU A 72 16.10 -5.82 0.63
C GLU A 72 15.65 -4.37 0.76
N LYS A 73 14.46 -4.03 0.28
CA LYS A 73 14.02 -2.62 0.21
C LYS A 73 12.93 -2.32 1.22
N THR A 74 13.00 -1.15 1.84
CA THR A 74 11.83 -0.54 2.49
C THR A 74 10.79 -0.23 1.41
N VAL A 75 9.56 -0.70 1.56
CA VAL A 75 8.48 -0.50 0.58
C VAL A 75 7.27 0.16 1.24
N PRO A 76 6.40 0.88 0.49
CA PRO A 76 5.20 1.45 1.08
C PRO A 76 4.19 0.37 1.48
N LEU A 77 3.35 0.65 2.48
CA LEU A 77 2.30 -0.28 2.92
C LEU A 77 1.33 -0.64 1.78
N SER A 78 1.06 0.29 0.86
CA SER A 78 0.23 0.05 -0.33
C SER A 78 0.78 -1.05 -1.24
N PHE A 79 2.11 -1.17 -1.34
CA PHE A 79 2.77 -2.27 -2.04
C PHE A 79 2.51 -3.60 -1.34
N VAL A 80 2.69 -3.64 -0.02
CA VAL A 80 2.42 -4.85 0.79
C VAL A 80 0.95 -5.26 0.67
N ALA A 81 0.02 -4.31 0.79
CA ALA A 81 -1.41 -4.55 0.65
C ALA A 81 -1.77 -5.10 -0.74
N ALA A 82 -1.18 -4.56 -1.81
CA ALA A 82 -1.35 -5.07 -3.17
C ALA A 82 -0.88 -6.53 -3.29
N ILE A 83 0.30 -6.87 -2.74
CA ILE A 83 0.79 -8.25 -2.78
C ILE A 83 -0.07 -9.20 -1.95
N VAL A 84 -0.60 -8.75 -0.81
CA VAL A 84 -1.55 -9.55 -0.02
C VAL A 84 -2.84 -9.84 -0.81
N ARG A 85 -3.44 -8.82 -1.43
CA ARG A 85 -4.66 -9.00 -2.25
C ARG A 85 -4.43 -9.91 -3.44
N MET A 86 -3.38 -9.61 -4.22
CA MET A 86 -3.08 -10.32 -5.46
C MET A 86 -2.55 -11.73 -5.20
N GLY A 87 -1.67 -11.90 -4.21
CA GLY A 87 -1.11 -13.20 -3.83
C GLY A 87 -2.18 -14.16 -3.32
N ARG A 88 -3.19 -13.65 -2.61
CA ARG A 88 -4.37 -14.45 -2.22
C ARG A 88 -5.25 -14.80 -3.42
N LYS A 89 -5.57 -13.83 -4.27
CA LYS A 89 -6.48 -14.02 -5.42
C LYS A 89 -5.91 -14.99 -6.48
N TYR A 90 -4.62 -14.90 -6.74
CA TYR A 90 -3.92 -15.67 -7.77
C TYR A 90 -3.05 -16.80 -7.21
N GLU A 91 -3.22 -17.13 -5.92
CA GLU A 91 -2.54 -18.25 -5.24
C GLU A 91 -1.00 -18.21 -5.25
N PHE A 92 -0.40 -17.01 -5.25
CA PHE A 92 1.04 -16.85 -5.02
C PHE A 92 1.36 -16.97 -3.52
N LYS A 93 1.40 -18.20 -3.02
CA LYS A 93 1.50 -18.53 -1.58
C LYS A 93 2.77 -17.97 -0.95
N GLU A 94 3.90 -18.04 -1.64
CA GLU A 94 5.20 -17.57 -1.13
C GLU A 94 5.22 -16.04 -1.02
N LEU A 95 4.68 -15.34 -2.02
CA LEU A 95 4.55 -13.88 -2.00
C LEU A 95 3.57 -13.41 -0.92
N LEU A 96 2.45 -14.12 -0.77
CA LEU A 96 1.49 -13.84 0.29
C LEU A 96 2.13 -14.04 1.66
N ALA A 97 2.81 -15.17 1.89
CA ALA A 97 3.50 -15.45 3.15
C ALA A 97 4.56 -14.39 3.47
N ALA A 98 5.38 -14.02 2.49
CA ALA A 98 6.39 -12.97 2.67
C ALA A 98 5.75 -11.62 3.03
N ALA A 99 4.64 -11.25 2.38
CA ALA A 99 3.94 -9.99 2.65
C ALA A 99 3.32 -9.95 4.04
N LEU A 100 2.70 -11.05 4.48
CA LEU A 100 2.16 -11.17 5.82
C LEU A 100 3.30 -11.16 6.87
N GLN A 101 4.39 -11.87 6.62
CA GLN A 101 5.57 -11.83 7.50
C GLN A 101 6.10 -10.41 7.65
N ARG A 102 6.18 -9.64 6.57
CA ARG A 102 6.62 -8.24 6.65
C ARG A 102 5.66 -7.37 7.48
N LEU A 103 4.36 -7.65 7.50
CA LEU A 103 3.40 -6.97 8.39
C LEU A 103 3.61 -7.37 9.85
N THR A 104 3.88 -8.64 10.14
CA THR A 104 4.10 -9.12 11.51
C THR A 104 5.43 -8.65 12.08
N ASP A 105 6.50 -8.61 11.28
CA ASP A 105 7.81 -8.13 11.71
C ASP A 105 7.75 -6.65 12.13
N GLU A 106 6.91 -5.86 11.44
CA GLU A 106 6.73 -4.43 11.69
C GLU A 106 5.68 -4.12 12.77
N ASN A 107 5.01 -5.15 13.28
CA ASN A 107 3.99 -5.02 14.30
C ASN A 107 4.06 -6.24 15.22
N PRO A 108 5.03 -6.26 16.13
CA PRO A 108 5.26 -7.41 17.00
C PRO A 108 4.07 -7.69 17.90
N THR A 109 4.02 -8.92 18.39
CA THR A 109 2.90 -9.41 19.21
C THR A 109 3.12 -9.17 20.71
N THR A 110 4.37 -8.93 21.12
CA THR A 110 4.76 -8.71 22.51
C THR A 110 5.24 -7.28 22.74
N LEU A 111 5.09 -6.80 23.98
CA LEU A 111 5.56 -5.47 24.37
C LEU A 111 7.09 -5.38 24.32
N ASP A 112 7.80 -6.41 24.78
CA ASP A 112 9.26 -6.47 24.77
C ASP A 112 9.86 -6.33 23.35
N GLU A 113 9.21 -6.93 22.35
CA GLU A 113 9.60 -6.77 20.95
C GLU A 113 9.27 -5.39 20.41
N TYR A 114 8.13 -4.82 20.82
CA TYR A 114 7.75 -3.46 20.46
C TYR A 114 8.77 -2.45 20.98
N GLU A 115 9.18 -2.58 22.24
CA GLU A 115 10.16 -1.69 22.88
C GLU A 115 11.51 -1.70 22.15
N LYS A 116 11.94 -2.85 21.62
CA LYS A 116 13.16 -2.98 20.79
C LYS A 116 13.10 -2.21 19.47
N LEU A 117 11.91 -1.97 18.95
CA LEU A 117 11.69 -1.25 17.68
C LEU A 117 11.48 0.26 17.89
N THR A 118 11.30 0.69 19.14
CA THR A 118 11.12 2.08 19.53
C THR A 118 12.37 2.67 20.16
N ASN A 119 12.56 3.98 20.02
CA ASN A 119 13.59 4.70 20.78
C ASN A 119 13.21 4.86 22.26
N GLU A 120 14.13 5.40 23.08
CA GLU A 120 13.97 5.60 24.54
C GLU A 120 12.68 6.34 24.93
N ASN A 121 12.11 7.14 24.03
CA ASN A 121 10.88 7.89 24.30
C ASN A 121 9.60 7.12 23.91
N GLY A 122 9.71 5.96 23.24
CA GLY A 122 8.56 5.21 22.71
C GLY A 122 7.87 5.87 21.51
N ILE A 123 8.49 6.92 20.92
CA ILE A 123 7.84 7.80 19.93
C ILE A 123 8.36 7.54 18.51
N SER A 124 9.67 7.33 18.36
CA SER A 124 10.28 7.09 17.06
C SER A 124 10.41 5.60 16.83
N TYR A 125 9.67 5.13 15.84
CA TYR A 125 9.69 3.74 15.40
C TYR A 125 10.63 3.60 14.21
N THR A 126 11.67 2.77 14.34
CA THR A 126 12.61 2.51 13.25
C THR A 126 12.04 1.40 12.37
N SER A 127 11.13 1.74 11.46
CA SER A 127 10.68 0.76 10.48
C SER A 127 11.83 0.44 9.53
N THR A 128 12.15 -0.85 9.40
CA THR A 128 13.24 -1.29 8.52
C THR A 128 12.70 -1.74 7.17
N ARG A 129 11.44 -2.20 7.13
CA ARG A 129 10.84 -2.88 5.98
C ARG A 129 9.64 -2.14 5.38
N ILE A 130 8.92 -1.29 6.13
CA ILE A 130 7.76 -0.56 5.58
C ILE A 130 7.93 0.96 5.74
N THR A 131 7.74 1.71 4.66
CA THR A 131 7.83 3.17 4.72
C THR A 131 6.75 3.73 5.65
N HIS A 132 7.18 4.41 6.71
CA HIS A 132 6.27 4.99 7.69
C HIS A 132 5.61 6.28 7.17
N TYR A 133 4.33 6.45 7.45
CA TYR A 133 3.58 7.67 7.11
C TYR A 133 2.49 7.96 8.15
N ARG A 134 1.91 9.16 8.09
CA ARG A 134 0.85 9.60 9.00
C ARG A 134 -0.38 8.69 8.87
N ASN A 135 -0.95 8.27 10.00
CA ASN A 135 -2.13 7.38 10.08
C ASN A 135 -1.91 5.94 9.61
N MET A 136 -0.67 5.51 9.37
CA MET A 136 -0.34 4.13 8.97
C MET A 136 -0.96 3.07 9.89
N SER A 137 -1.09 3.34 11.19
CA SER A 137 -1.71 2.41 12.15
C SER A 137 -3.14 2.01 11.78
N PHE A 138 -3.95 2.93 11.24
CA PHE A 138 -5.33 2.62 10.84
C PHE A 138 -5.38 1.73 9.60
N ASP A 139 -4.48 1.98 8.64
CA ASP A 139 -4.37 1.16 7.44
C ASP A 139 -3.87 -0.25 7.78
N VAL A 140 -2.93 -0.37 8.72
CA VAL A 140 -2.47 -1.66 9.24
C VAL A 140 -3.59 -2.40 9.96
N ILE A 141 -4.38 -1.73 10.83
CA ILE A 141 -5.55 -2.34 11.50
C ILE A 141 -6.56 -2.87 10.47
N THR A 142 -6.86 -2.08 9.45
CA THR A 142 -7.81 -2.46 8.39
C THR A 142 -7.29 -3.68 7.63
N LEU A 143 -6.05 -3.61 7.15
CA LEU A 143 -5.43 -4.68 6.37
C LEU A 143 -5.29 -5.98 7.16
N THR A 144 -4.93 -5.91 8.44
CA THR A 144 -4.74 -7.10 9.30
C THR A 144 -6.07 -7.76 9.63
N ARG A 145 -7.13 -6.98 9.90
CA ARG A 145 -8.50 -7.51 10.08
C ARG A 145 -9.01 -8.23 8.85
N GLU A 146 -8.86 -7.63 7.67
CA GLU A 146 -9.27 -8.23 6.40
C GLU A 146 -8.56 -9.56 6.10
N ASN A 147 -7.37 -9.76 6.66
CA ASN A 147 -6.55 -10.94 6.42
C ASN A 147 -6.50 -11.94 7.59
N GLY A 148 -7.27 -11.70 8.65
CA GLY A 148 -7.30 -12.57 9.83
C GLY A 148 -6.01 -12.56 10.67
N LEU A 149 -5.14 -11.57 10.49
CA LEU A 149 -3.90 -11.40 11.27
C LEU A 149 -4.18 -10.68 12.60
N LEU A 150 -4.98 -11.32 13.45
CA LEU A 150 -5.44 -10.69 14.70
C LEU A 150 -4.32 -10.50 15.73
N THR A 151 -3.25 -11.29 15.65
CA THR A 151 -2.09 -11.22 16.56
C THR A 151 -1.35 -9.88 16.49
N VAL A 152 -1.47 -9.18 15.36
CA VAL A 152 -0.84 -7.88 15.09
C VAL A 152 -1.63 -6.71 15.71
N LEU A 153 -2.92 -6.92 15.98
CA LEU A 153 -3.83 -5.84 16.38
C LEU A 153 -3.43 -5.11 17.67
N PRO A 154 -2.96 -5.76 18.75
CA PRO A 154 -2.58 -5.06 19.98
C PRO A 154 -1.53 -3.97 19.75
N CYS A 155 -0.47 -4.29 19.01
CA CYS A 155 0.57 -3.32 18.64
C CYS A 155 0.00 -2.20 17.76
N ALA A 156 -0.80 -2.54 16.75
CA ALA A 156 -1.37 -1.54 15.85
C ALA A 156 -2.31 -0.56 16.57
N TYR A 157 -3.11 -1.04 17.54
CA TYR A 157 -3.97 -0.20 18.39
C TYR A 157 -3.18 0.69 19.34
N LEU A 158 -2.16 0.14 20.02
CA LEU A 158 -1.29 0.91 20.90
C LEU A 158 -0.68 2.08 20.15
N ARG A 159 -0.14 1.84 18.96
CA ARG A 159 0.42 2.88 18.08
C ARG A 159 -0.61 3.94 17.72
N ALA A 160 -1.82 3.53 17.32
CA ALA A 160 -2.87 4.48 16.98
C ALA A 160 -3.19 5.42 18.16
N ILE A 161 -3.31 4.88 19.38
CA ILE A 161 -3.58 5.64 20.60
C ILE A 161 -2.46 6.63 20.92
N LEU A 162 -1.20 6.17 20.88
CA LEU A 162 -0.04 7.02 21.18
C LEU A 162 0.07 8.18 20.18
N TYR A 163 -0.14 7.93 18.88
CA TYR A 163 -0.14 8.99 17.88
C TYR A 163 -1.30 9.98 18.05
N THR A 164 -2.52 9.53 18.37
CA THR A 164 -3.66 10.44 18.58
C THR A 164 -3.51 11.30 19.83
N ASN A 165 -3.04 10.72 20.93
CA ASN A 165 -2.86 11.45 22.20
C ASN A 165 -1.76 12.50 22.09
N LEU A 166 -0.67 12.22 21.36
CA LEU A 166 0.40 13.18 21.15
C LEU A 166 0.00 14.31 20.20
N VAL A 167 -0.76 14.04 19.12
CA VAL A 167 -1.29 15.11 18.27
C VAL A 167 -2.20 16.04 19.08
N ASN A 168 -2.98 15.51 20.01
CA ASN A 168 -3.78 16.33 20.94
C ASN A 168 -2.92 17.10 21.94
N PHE A 169 -1.82 16.52 22.44
CA PHE A 169 -0.90 17.21 23.36
C PHE A 169 -0.13 18.34 22.66
N PHE A 170 0.34 18.15 21.42
CA PHE A 170 1.09 19.16 20.66
C PHE A 170 0.20 20.19 19.93
N LEU A 171 -1.07 19.89 19.65
CA LEU A 171 -2.04 20.87 19.13
C LEU A 171 -2.78 21.66 20.23
N CYS A 172 -2.52 21.38 21.50
CA CYS A 172 -3.11 22.09 22.64
C CYS A 172 -2.13 23.05 23.34
N PRO A 173 -1.69 24.15 22.67
CA PRO A 173 -1.34 25.35 23.42
C PRO A 173 -2.08 26.62 22.95
N ILE A 174 -3.37 26.54 22.57
CA ILE A 174 -4.18 27.75 22.23
C ILE A 174 -5.53 27.83 22.96
N PHE A 175 -5.87 26.91 23.87
CA PHE A 175 -7.12 26.99 24.64
C PHE A 175 -6.92 26.72 26.14
N TYR A 176 -5.84 27.20 26.73
CA TYR A 176 -5.83 27.50 28.16
C TYR A 176 -5.61 28.99 28.33
N HIS A 177 -6.70 29.64 28.68
CA HIS A 177 -6.88 31.07 28.87
C HIS A 177 -6.36 31.52 30.24
#